data_AF-A0A919BS74-F1
#
_entry.id   AF-A0A919BS74-F1
#
_cell.length_a   1.000
_cell.length_b   1.000
_cell.length_c   1.000
_cell.angle_alpha   90.00
_cell.angle_beta   90.00
_cell.angle_gamma   90.00
#
_symmetry.space_group_name_H-M   'P 1'
#
loop_
_entity.id
_entity.type
_entity.pdbx_description
1 polymer ?
#
loop_
_entity_poly.entity_id
_entity_poly.type
_entity_poly.pdbx_seq_one_letter_code
_entity_poly.pdbx_strand_id
1 'polypeptide(L)'
;MPDTRESALRGDCAQCFGLCCVALPFARSADFAVDKSAGDPCRNLQDDFRCGIHTRLRPSGFQGCTVYDCFGAGQHVSQVTFGGVSWREAPGTARQMYEVFPVVRQLHELLRYLTEALERPAARPVHGELRTALARVRELTALPAADLEKLDVAPVRAEVNPLLLRTSELVRATAGGRPRGRRGADLIGKRLRGAKLRGTDLRGALLIAADLTGADLTLADLIGADLRDADLSGAVLTDALFLTQPQLNSARGDAATVLPEGFERPSHWAS
;
A
#
# COMPACT_ATOMS: atom_id res chain seq x y z
N MET A 1 -18.06 12.36 -11.35
CA MET A 1 -17.68 10.94 -11.45
C MET A 1 -16.29 10.84 -10.87
N PRO A 2 -16.00 9.96 -9.90
CA PRO A 2 -14.61 9.77 -9.49
C PRO A 2 -13.81 9.35 -10.72
N ASP A 3 -12.60 9.89 -10.90
CA ASP A 3 -11.75 9.60 -12.06
C ASP A 3 -11.56 8.08 -12.11
N THR A 4 -12.01 7.45 -13.21
CA THR A 4 -11.95 6.01 -13.42
C THR A 4 -10.53 5.45 -13.26
N ARG A 5 -9.51 6.30 -13.40
CA ARG A 5 -8.09 5.95 -13.22
C ARG A 5 -7.65 5.81 -11.76
N GLU A 6 -8.26 6.52 -10.82
CA GLU A 6 -7.94 6.40 -9.40
C GLU A 6 -8.60 5.14 -8.81
N SER A 7 -9.80 4.80 -9.27
CA SER A 7 -10.50 3.56 -8.91
C SER A 7 -9.72 2.30 -9.31
N ALA A 8 -8.94 2.36 -10.39
CA ALA A 8 -8.15 1.22 -10.88
C ALA A 8 -6.95 0.86 -9.98
N LEU A 9 -6.49 1.79 -9.11
CA LEU A 9 -5.38 1.59 -8.18
C LEU A 9 -5.85 1.19 -6.77
N ARG A 10 -7.15 0.95 -6.60
CA ARG A 10 -7.74 0.36 -5.40
C ARG A 10 -8.06 -1.11 -5.67
N GLY A 11 -7.79 -2.00 -4.73
CA GLY A 11 -8.12 -3.41 -4.88
C GLY A 11 -9.62 -3.64 -5.06
N ASP A 12 -10.02 -4.28 -6.17
CA ASP A 12 -11.37 -4.79 -6.38
C ASP A 12 -11.32 -6.31 -6.51
N CYS A 13 -11.56 -7.00 -5.39
CA CYS A 13 -11.51 -8.45 -5.35
C CYS A 13 -12.63 -9.11 -6.18
N ALA A 14 -13.72 -8.42 -6.52
CA ALA A 14 -14.79 -8.98 -7.35
C ALA A 14 -14.39 -9.07 -8.83
N GLN A 15 -13.30 -8.40 -9.23
CA GLN A 15 -12.72 -8.46 -10.58
C GLN A 15 -11.39 -9.24 -10.60
N CYS A 16 -11.02 -9.91 -9.52
CA CYS A 16 -9.76 -10.64 -9.39
C CYS A 16 -9.99 -12.15 -9.27
N PHE A 17 -9.04 -12.95 -9.74
CA PHE A 17 -9.00 -14.41 -9.52
C PHE A 17 -8.42 -14.82 -8.16
N GLY A 18 -8.58 -13.97 -7.13
CA GLY A 18 -8.15 -14.28 -5.77
C GLY A 18 -6.63 -14.40 -5.64
N LEU A 19 -5.86 -13.68 -6.46
CA LEU A 19 -4.41 -13.87 -6.63
C LEU A 19 -3.62 -13.71 -5.33
N CYS A 20 -3.98 -12.76 -4.45
CA CYS A 20 -3.36 -12.65 -3.13
C CYS A 20 -3.61 -13.85 -2.21
N CYS A 21 -4.71 -14.58 -2.41
CA CYS A 21 -5.08 -15.76 -1.63
C CYS A 21 -4.44 -17.05 -2.15
N VAL A 22 -3.96 -17.08 -3.41
CA VAL A 22 -3.39 -18.28 -4.04
C VAL A 22 -1.90 -18.11 -4.33
N ALA A 23 -1.47 -17.02 -4.97
CA ALA A 23 -0.10 -16.84 -5.44
C ALA A 23 0.92 -16.67 -4.29
N LEU A 24 0.53 -15.99 -3.21
CA LEU A 24 1.47 -15.63 -2.14
C LEU A 24 1.52 -16.70 -1.04
N PRO A 25 2.71 -17.06 -0.53
CA PRO A 25 2.83 -17.94 0.63
C PRO A 25 2.59 -17.17 1.94
N PHE A 26 2.24 -17.89 3.00
CA PHE A 26 2.35 -17.40 4.36
C PHE A 26 2.61 -18.55 5.33
N ALA A 27 3.40 -18.27 6.37
CA ALA A 27 3.69 -19.21 7.44
C ALA A 27 2.84 -18.90 8.66
N ARG A 28 2.52 -19.94 9.45
CA ARG A 28 1.78 -19.80 10.70
C ARG A 28 2.54 -18.87 11.65
N SER A 29 1.86 -17.83 12.11
CA SER A 29 2.40 -16.76 12.94
C SER A 29 1.29 -16.04 13.71
N ALA A 30 1.60 -14.92 14.36
CA ALA A 30 0.58 -14.03 14.91
C ALA A 30 -0.35 -13.44 13.83
N ASP A 31 0.12 -13.33 12.59
CA ASP A 31 -0.64 -12.75 11.48
C ASP A 31 -1.48 -13.80 10.72
N PHE A 32 -1.09 -15.08 10.77
CA PHE A 32 -1.73 -16.18 10.06
C PHE A 32 -1.85 -17.44 10.92
N ALA A 33 -3.06 -17.96 11.09
CA ALA A 33 -3.34 -19.12 11.93
C ALA A 33 -2.83 -20.46 11.36
N VAL A 34 -2.51 -20.48 10.06
CA VAL A 34 -2.14 -21.69 9.31
C VAL A 34 -1.02 -21.37 8.32
N ASP A 35 -0.28 -22.39 7.93
CA ASP A 35 0.66 -22.34 6.82
C ASP A 35 -0.06 -22.48 5.48
N LYS A 36 0.54 -21.88 4.44
CA LYS A 36 0.12 -22.03 3.06
C LYS A 36 1.30 -21.80 2.13
N SER A 37 1.57 -22.74 1.23
CA SER A 37 2.57 -22.58 0.17
C SER A 37 2.10 -21.58 -0.88
N ALA A 38 3.05 -21.06 -1.66
CA ALA A 38 2.74 -20.28 -2.85
C ALA A 38 2.07 -21.20 -3.90
N GLY A 39 1.02 -20.71 -4.55
CA GLY A 39 0.26 -21.46 -5.55
C GLY A 39 -0.86 -22.33 -4.99
N ASP A 40 -0.84 -22.67 -3.70
CA ASP A 40 -1.94 -23.35 -3.02
C ASP A 40 -3.06 -22.35 -2.70
N PRO A 41 -4.32 -22.61 -3.09
CA PRO A 41 -5.44 -21.75 -2.72
C PRO A 41 -5.64 -21.69 -1.20
N CYS A 42 -5.82 -20.49 -0.65
CA CYS A 42 -6.21 -20.35 0.76
C CYS A 42 -7.51 -21.11 1.02
N ARG A 43 -7.60 -21.82 2.15
CA ARG A 43 -8.79 -22.60 2.55
C ARG A 43 -10.09 -21.80 2.60
N ASN A 44 -10.00 -20.47 2.70
CA ASN A 44 -11.15 -19.58 2.77
C ASN A 44 -11.52 -18.98 1.39
N LEU A 45 -10.75 -19.27 0.34
CA LEU A 45 -11.01 -18.82 -1.02
C LEU A 45 -12.21 -19.57 -1.59
N GLN A 46 -13.26 -18.82 -1.93
CA GLN A 46 -14.49 -19.38 -2.51
C GLN A 46 -14.34 -19.62 -4.01
N ASP A 47 -15.35 -20.25 -4.61
CA ASP A 47 -15.37 -20.56 -6.05
C ASP A 47 -15.47 -19.32 -6.93
N ASP A 48 -16.03 -18.23 -6.40
CA ASP A 48 -16.07 -16.92 -7.04
C ASP A 48 -14.81 -16.08 -6.80
N PHE A 49 -13.74 -16.70 -6.30
CA PHE A 49 -12.46 -16.07 -5.96
C PHE A 49 -12.48 -15.05 -4.80
N ARG A 50 -13.60 -14.87 -4.11
CA ARG A 50 -13.68 -13.99 -2.94
C ARG A 50 -13.28 -14.74 -1.67
N CYS A 51 -12.86 -13.98 -0.66
CA CYS A 51 -12.55 -14.53 0.65
C CYS A 51 -13.84 -14.72 1.46
N GLY A 52 -14.18 -15.97 1.81
CA GLY A 52 -15.40 -16.31 2.57
C GLY A 52 -15.40 -15.82 4.03
N ILE A 53 -14.29 -15.24 4.51
CA ILE A 53 -14.16 -14.70 5.86
C ILE A 53 -13.69 -13.24 5.89
N HIS A 54 -13.79 -12.53 4.76
CA HIS A 54 -13.18 -11.19 4.61
C HIS A 54 -13.53 -10.21 5.74
N THR A 55 -14.80 -10.19 6.15
CA THR A 55 -15.32 -9.33 7.22
C THR A 55 -14.87 -9.73 8.63
N ARG A 56 -14.26 -10.91 8.79
CA ARG A 56 -13.86 -11.50 10.07
C ARG A 56 -12.42 -12.06 10.05
N LEU A 57 -11.55 -11.50 9.19
CA LEU A 57 -10.16 -11.95 9.02
C LEU A 57 -9.37 -11.92 10.35
N ARG A 58 -9.37 -10.80 11.07
CA ARG A 58 -8.68 -10.64 12.35
C ARG A 58 -9.08 -11.68 13.41
N PRO A 59 -10.37 -11.79 13.81
CA PRO A 59 -10.78 -12.77 14.81
C PRO A 59 -10.61 -14.22 14.33
N SER A 60 -10.51 -14.45 13.01
CA SER A 60 -10.23 -15.77 12.43
C SER A 60 -8.72 -16.11 12.34
N GLY A 61 -7.84 -15.23 12.82
CA GLY A 61 -6.39 -15.42 12.78
C GLY A 61 -5.77 -15.17 11.40
N PHE A 62 -6.32 -14.25 10.61
CA PHE A 62 -5.80 -13.82 9.31
C PHE A 62 -5.55 -12.30 9.28
N GLN A 63 -5.00 -11.75 10.37
CA GLN A 63 -4.66 -10.33 10.46
C GLN A 63 -3.72 -9.90 9.32
N GLY A 64 -2.80 -10.76 8.89
CA GLY A 64 -1.87 -10.48 7.80
C GLY A 64 -2.58 -10.08 6.50
N CYS A 65 -3.75 -10.66 6.21
CA CYS A 65 -4.57 -10.27 5.06
C CYS A 65 -5.14 -8.85 5.16
N THR A 66 -5.34 -8.33 6.38
CA THR A 66 -5.87 -6.97 6.58
C THR A 66 -4.81 -5.89 6.43
N VAL A 67 -3.53 -6.25 6.53
CA VAL A 67 -2.39 -5.34 6.38
C VAL A 67 -1.69 -5.53 5.03
N TYR A 68 -2.42 -6.05 4.05
CA TYR A 68 -1.97 -6.25 2.68
C TYR A 68 -2.86 -5.47 1.71
N ASP A 69 -2.25 -4.83 0.72
CA ASP A 69 -2.95 -4.26 -0.43
C ASP A 69 -2.18 -4.57 -1.72
N CYS A 70 -2.94 -4.92 -2.75
CA CYS A 70 -2.44 -5.16 -4.09
C CYS A 70 -2.44 -3.92 -4.98
N PHE A 71 -3.02 -2.80 -4.52
CA PHE A 71 -3.14 -1.55 -5.28
C PHE A 71 -3.79 -1.74 -6.65
N GLY A 72 -4.76 -2.64 -6.71
CA GLY A 72 -5.47 -2.98 -7.94
C GLY A 72 -4.77 -3.95 -8.89
N ALA A 73 -3.57 -4.43 -8.54
CA ALA A 73 -2.84 -5.37 -9.40
C ALA A 73 -3.58 -6.70 -9.60
N GLY A 74 -4.36 -7.13 -8.61
CA GLY A 74 -5.09 -8.39 -8.69
C GLY A 74 -6.10 -8.40 -9.83
N GLN A 75 -6.94 -7.35 -9.92
CA GLN A 75 -7.88 -7.23 -11.03
C GLN A 75 -7.18 -6.91 -12.35
N HIS A 76 -6.08 -6.17 -12.34
CA HIS A 76 -5.32 -5.88 -13.56
C HIS A 76 -4.77 -7.15 -14.20
N VAL A 77 -4.10 -8.00 -13.42
CA VAL A 77 -3.59 -9.28 -13.91
C VAL A 77 -4.75 -10.15 -14.43
N SER A 78 -5.85 -10.20 -13.69
CA SER A 78 -6.99 -11.06 -14.02
C SER A 78 -7.68 -10.63 -15.32
N GLN A 79 -8.02 -9.35 -15.43
CA GLN A 79 -8.86 -8.83 -16.52
C GLN A 79 -8.04 -8.34 -17.72
N VAL A 80 -6.88 -7.73 -17.48
CA VAL A 80 -6.07 -7.10 -18.54
C VAL A 80 -5.01 -8.07 -19.03
N THR A 81 -4.15 -8.57 -18.14
CA THR A 81 -3.01 -9.41 -18.55
C THR A 81 -3.43 -10.78 -19.09
N PHE A 82 -4.45 -11.40 -18.47
CA PHE A 82 -4.95 -12.73 -18.85
C PHE A 82 -6.35 -12.70 -19.49
N GLY A 83 -6.85 -11.52 -19.84
CA GLY A 83 -8.06 -11.36 -20.65
C GLY A 83 -9.33 -11.95 -20.04
N GLY A 84 -9.43 -12.02 -18.71
CA GLY A 84 -10.62 -12.53 -18.03
C GLY A 84 -10.70 -14.06 -17.92
N VAL A 85 -9.69 -14.81 -18.36
CA VAL A 85 -9.64 -16.27 -18.20
C VAL A 85 -8.87 -16.63 -16.94
N SER A 86 -9.53 -17.31 -15.99
CA SER A 86 -8.92 -17.63 -14.69
C SER A 86 -7.97 -18.82 -14.71
N TRP A 87 -7.12 -18.92 -13.68
CA TRP A 87 -6.26 -20.08 -13.44
C TRP A 87 -7.05 -21.38 -13.17
N ARG A 88 -8.34 -21.30 -12.83
CA ARG A 88 -9.22 -22.48 -12.71
C ARG A 88 -9.71 -22.95 -14.07
N GLU A 89 -10.05 -22.01 -14.96
CA GLU A 89 -10.51 -22.30 -16.33
C GLU A 89 -9.37 -22.74 -17.25
N ALA A 90 -8.18 -22.18 -17.06
CA ALA A 90 -6.97 -22.53 -17.81
C ALA A 90 -5.82 -22.88 -16.85
N PRO A 91 -5.78 -24.08 -16.23
CA PRO A 91 -4.75 -24.44 -15.26
C PRO A 91 -3.31 -24.32 -15.76
N GLY A 92 -3.08 -24.42 -17.08
CA GLY A 92 -1.77 -24.22 -17.70
C GLY A 92 -1.17 -22.81 -17.54
N THR A 93 -1.99 -21.79 -17.25
CA THR A 93 -1.54 -20.39 -17.05
C THR A 93 -1.31 -20.04 -15.58
N ALA A 94 -1.70 -20.91 -14.64
CA ALA A 94 -1.70 -20.62 -13.21
C ALA A 94 -0.34 -20.16 -12.68
N ARG A 95 0.74 -20.90 -13.00
CA ARG A 95 2.12 -20.55 -12.58
C ARG A 95 2.49 -19.14 -13.02
N GLN A 96 2.24 -18.83 -14.30
CA GLN A 96 2.58 -17.53 -14.87
C GLN A 96 1.76 -16.40 -14.22
N MET A 97 0.45 -16.61 -13.98
CA MET A 97 -0.36 -15.63 -13.24
C MET A 97 0.22 -15.33 -11.86
N TYR A 98 0.66 -16.37 -11.14
CA TYR A 98 1.19 -16.24 -9.78
C TYR A 98 2.54 -15.53 -9.73
N GLU A 99 3.37 -15.70 -10.76
CA GLU A 99 4.67 -15.03 -10.88
C GLU A 99 4.54 -13.58 -11.38
N VAL A 100 3.61 -13.32 -12.29
CA VAL A 100 3.32 -11.96 -12.78
C VAL A 100 2.68 -11.08 -11.71
N PHE A 101 1.83 -11.64 -10.85
CA PHE A 101 1.08 -10.87 -9.86
C PHE A 101 1.95 -10.02 -8.91
N PRO A 102 3.01 -10.55 -8.26
CA PRO A 102 3.91 -9.75 -7.44
C PRO A 102 4.63 -8.64 -8.21
N VAL A 103 4.98 -8.87 -9.48
CA VAL A 103 5.60 -7.85 -10.34
C VAL A 103 4.63 -6.70 -10.59
N VAL A 104 3.41 -7.01 -11.04
CA VAL A 104 2.37 -6.00 -11.30
C VAL A 104 1.98 -5.27 -10.01
N ARG A 105 1.92 -5.95 -8.85
CA ARG A 105 1.68 -5.30 -7.55
C ARG A 105 2.73 -4.25 -7.24
N GLN A 106 4.00 -4.52 -7.50
CA GLN A 106 5.06 -3.54 -7.28
C GLN A 106 4.95 -2.36 -8.25
N LEU A 107 4.61 -2.59 -9.52
CA LEU A 107 4.37 -1.50 -10.47
C LEU A 107 3.17 -0.64 -10.06
N HIS A 108 2.06 -1.26 -9.63
CA HIS A 108 0.87 -0.57 -9.16
C HIS A 108 1.11 0.25 -7.89
N GLU A 109 1.96 -0.21 -6.98
CA GLU A 109 2.43 0.58 -5.85
C GLU A 109 3.15 1.87 -6.32
N LEU A 110 4.03 1.77 -7.32
CA LEU A 110 4.67 2.95 -7.92
C LEU A 110 3.66 3.87 -8.60
N LEU A 111 2.67 3.32 -9.31
CA LEU A 111 1.57 4.10 -9.90
C LEU A 111 0.77 4.85 -8.83
N ARG A 112 0.54 4.24 -7.67
CA ARG A 112 -0.13 4.91 -6.55
C ARG A 112 0.71 6.09 -6.07
N TYR A 113 1.99 5.90 -5.76
CA TYR A 113 2.84 7.00 -5.28
C TYR A 113 2.98 8.13 -6.31
N LEU A 114 3.16 7.81 -7.58
CA LEU A 114 3.27 8.82 -8.65
C LEU A 114 1.96 9.59 -8.85
N THR A 115 0.82 8.91 -8.77
CA THR A 115 -0.51 9.54 -8.83
C THR A 115 -0.70 10.51 -7.66
N GLU A 116 -0.37 10.10 -6.43
CA GLU A 116 -0.45 10.98 -5.25
C GLU A 116 0.47 12.20 -5.42
N ALA A 117 1.71 11.99 -5.88
CA ALA A 117 2.67 13.06 -6.09
C ALA A 117 2.16 14.12 -7.09
N LEU A 118 1.41 13.69 -8.11
CA LEU A 118 0.80 14.59 -9.10
C LEU A 118 -0.40 15.38 -8.54
N GLU A 119 -1.08 14.85 -7.53
CA GLU A 119 -2.17 15.55 -6.82
C GLU A 119 -1.65 16.65 -5.90
N ARG A 120 -0.38 16.59 -5.48
CA ARG A 120 0.20 17.60 -4.59
C ARG A 120 0.52 18.91 -5.34
N PRO A 121 -0.11 20.05 -4.98
CA PRO A 121 0.15 21.32 -5.67
C PRO A 121 1.59 21.81 -5.50
N ALA A 122 2.19 21.59 -4.33
CA ALA A 122 3.58 21.98 -4.05
C ALA A 122 4.60 21.24 -4.94
N ALA A 123 4.24 20.06 -5.46
CA ALA A 123 5.08 19.26 -6.35
C ALA A 123 5.03 19.73 -7.82
N ARG A 124 4.30 20.81 -8.15
CA ARG A 124 4.18 21.35 -9.51
C ARG A 124 5.52 21.50 -10.27
N PRO A 125 6.64 21.92 -9.64
CA PRO A 125 7.94 21.99 -10.31
C PRO A 125 8.45 20.65 -10.89
N VAL A 126 8.01 19.50 -10.35
CA VAL A 126 8.43 18.16 -10.80
C VAL A 126 7.31 17.37 -11.51
N HIS A 127 6.14 17.97 -11.73
CA HIS A 127 5.00 17.31 -12.37
C HIS A 127 5.30 16.79 -13.78
N GLY A 128 6.17 17.47 -14.55
CA GLY A 128 6.58 16.98 -15.88
C GLY A 128 7.29 15.63 -15.79
N GLU A 129 8.30 15.54 -14.92
CA GLU A 129 9.06 14.31 -14.68
C GLU A 129 8.18 13.19 -14.09
N LEU A 130 7.29 13.54 -13.14
CA LEU A 130 6.33 12.62 -12.55
C LEU A 130 5.36 12.02 -13.60
N ARG A 131 4.86 12.83 -14.55
CA ARG A 131 3.98 12.32 -15.62
C ARG A 131 4.72 11.37 -16.55
N THR A 132 5.98 11.68 -16.89
CA THR A 132 6.82 10.79 -17.70
C THR A 132 7.03 9.45 -16.99
N ALA A 133 7.40 9.48 -15.71
CA ALA A 133 7.56 8.26 -14.91
C ALA A 133 6.24 7.48 -14.80
N LEU A 134 5.11 8.15 -14.56
CA LEU A 134 3.79 7.51 -14.49
C LEU A 134 3.41 6.83 -15.81
N ALA A 135 3.63 7.50 -16.95
CA ALA A 135 3.40 6.92 -18.27
C ALA A 135 4.28 5.68 -18.49
N ARG A 136 5.56 5.78 -18.15
CA ARG A 136 6.50 4.66 -18.27
C ARG A 136 6.07 3.45 -17.43
N VAL A 137 5.70 3.65 -16.17
CA VAL A 137 5.23 2.54 -15.31
C VAL A 137 3.93 1.95 -15.85
N ARG A 138 3.01 2.77 -16.39
CA ARG A 138 1.78 2.27 -17.04
C ARG A 138 2.07 1.39 -18.25
N GLU A 139 3.01 1.80 -19.10
CA GLU A 139 3.45 0.97 -20.23
C GLU A 139 3.99 -0.38 -19.76
N LEU A 140 4.79 -0.39 -18.68
CA LEU A 140 5.30 -1.63 -18.10
C LEU A 140 4.17 -2.55 -17.61
N THR A 141 3.11 -2.01 -16.98
CA THR A 141 1.95 -2.82 -16.56
C THR A 141 1.18 -3.44 -17.73
N ALA A 142 1.32 -2.91 -18.94
CA ALA A 142 0.63 -3.37 -20.13
C ALA A 142 1.46 -4.35 -20.98
N LEU A 143 2.66 -4.73 -20.52
CA LEU A 143 3.48 -5.74 -21.20
C LEU A 143 2.77 -7.11 -21.19
N PRO A 144 3.05 -7.97 -22.19
CA PRO A 144 2.61 -9.36 -22.18
C PRO A 144 3.08 -10.11 -20.93
N ALA A 145 2.32 -11.12 -20.50
CA ALA A 145 2.63 -11.91 -19.30
C ALA A 145 4.06 -12.48 -19.31
N ALA A 146 4.55 -12.94 -20.46
CA ALA A 146 5.88 -13.51 -20.63
C ALA A 146 7.03 -12.49 -20.43
N ASP A 147 6.76 -11.20 -20.64
CA ASP A 147 7.73 -10.13 -20.42
C ASP A 147 7.64 -9.61 -18.99
N LEU A 148 6.43 -9.53 -18.42
CA LEU A 148 6.22 -9.22 -17.01
C LEU A 148 6.90 -10.24 -16.08
N GLU A 149 6.84 -11.54 -16.40
CA GLU A 149 7.48 -12.63 -15.64
C GLU A 149 9.01 -12.41 -15.51
N LYS A 150 9.62 -11.70 -16.46
CA LYS A 150 11.08 -11.47 -16.50
C LYS A 150 11.48 -10.06 -16.06
N LEU A 151 10.51 -9.19 -15.75
CA LEU A 151 10.76 -7.80 -15.45
C LEU A 151 11.33 -7.64 -14.04
N ASP A 152 12.53 -7.07 -13.95
CA ASP A 152 13.06 -6.56 -12.68
C ASP A 152 12.48 -5.17 -12.40
N VAL A 153 11.76 -5.02 -11.29
CA VAL A 153 11.12 -3.76 -10.87
C VAL A 153 12.11 -2.87 -10.10
N ALA A 154 13.25 -3.39 -9.64
CA ALA A 154 14.20 -2.60 -8.86
C ALA A 154 14.77 -1.39 -9.62
N PRO A 155 15.16 -1.48 -10.91
CA PRO A 155 15.57 -0.31 -11.70
C PRO A 155 14.45 0.73 -11.84
N VAL A 156 13.21 0.29 -12.07
CA VAL A 156 12.04 1.17 -12.19
C VAL A 156 11.81 1.93 -10.89
N ARG A 157 11.94 1.26 -9.74
CA ARG A 157 11.86 1.90 -8.41
C ARG A 157 12.99 2.91 -8.19
N ALA A 158 14.20 2.60 -8.66
CA ALA A 158 15.36 3.50 -8.57
C ALA A 158 15.17 4.78 -9.38
N GLU A 159 14.48 4.71 -10.53
CA GLU A 159 14.10 5.88 -11.34
C GLU A 159 13.03 6.75 -10.66
N VAL A 160 12.02 6.11 -10.05
CA VAL A 160 10.89 6.81 -9.41
C VAL A 160 11.29 7.46 -8.07
N ASN A 161 12.15 6.83 -7.29
CA ASN A 161 12.47 7.26 -5.92
C ASN A 161 12.99 8.71 -5.80
N PRO A 162 13.90 9.22 -6.66
CA PRO A 162 14.30 10.63 -6.66
C PRO A 162 13.14 11.62 -6.86
N LEU A 163 12.11 11.24 -7.62
CA LEU A 163 10.94 12.09 -7.85
C LEU A 163 10.04 12.16 -6.61
N LEU A 164 9.84 11.02 -5.93
CA LEU A 164 9.10 10.98 -4.67
C LEU A 164 9.82 11.76 -3.56
N LEU A 165 11.14 11.67 -3.52
CA LEU A 165 12.02 12.46 -2.66
C LEU A 165 11.80 13.97 -2.86
N ARG A 166 11.95 14.46 -4.10
CA ARG A 166 11.77 15.89 -4.42
C ARG A 166 10.33 16.34 -4.13
N THR A 167 9.35 15.48 -4.40
CA THR A 167 7.94 15.75 -4.07
C THR A 167 7.76 15.94 -2.57
N SER A 168 8.28 15.01 -1.77
CA SER A 168 8.25 15.09 -0.30
C SER A 168 8.88 16.37 0.23
N GLU A 169 10.07 16.72 -0.26
CA GLU A 169 10.78 17.94 0.15
C GLU A 169 9.97 19.20 -0.16
N LEU A 170 9.41 19.30 -1.38
CA LEU A 170 8.59 20.44 -1.80
C LEU A 170 7.32 20.57 -0.96
N VAL A 171 6.62 19.47 -0.70
CA VAL A 171 5.38 19.49 0.09
C VAL A 171 5.69 19.81 1.56
N ARG A 172 6.71 19.19 2.14
CA ARG A 172 7.09 19.43 3.53
C ARG A 172 7.63 20.83 3.77
N ALA A 173 8.22 21.48 2.77
CA ALA A 173 8.62 22.89 2.87
C ALA A 173 7.42 23.82 3.13
N THR A 174 6.20 23.43 2.75
CA THR A 174 4.96 24.18 3.04
C THR A 174 4.50 24.06 4.50
N ALA A 175 5.03 23.10 5.25
CA ALA A 175 4.60 22.83 6.62
C ALA A 175 4.94 23.96 7.59
N GLY A 176 5.92 24.81 7.26
CA GLY A 176 6.43 25.86 8.13
C GLY A 176 7.37 25.31 9.22
N GLY A 177 8.37 26.10 9.60
CA GLY A 177 9.39 25.69 10.56
C GLY A 177 10.59 24.98 9.95
N ARG A 178 11.51 24.52 10.80
CA ARG A 178 12.76 23.88 10.36
C ARG A 178 12.50 22.44 9.90
N PRO A 179 13.06 22.00 8.75
CA PRO A 179 12.98 20.60 8.32
C PRO A 179 13.45 19.65 9.42
N ARG A 180 12.65 18.61 9.68
CA ARG A 180 12.99 17.54 10.64
C ARG A 180 13.16 16.22 9.90
N GLY A 181 14.30 15.57 10.09
CA GLY A 181 14.61 14.28 9.50
C GLY A 181 14.64 13.19 10.55
N ARG A 182 13.86 12.13 10.36
CA ARG A 182 13.87 10.88 11.13
C ARG A 182 13.79 9.67 10.21
N ARG A 183 14.34 9.81 8.98
CA ARG A 183 14.41 8.74 7.99
C ARG A 183 15.14 7.53 8.59
N GLY A 184 14.53 6.36 8.48
CA GLY A 184 15.11 5.10 8.97
C GLY A 184 15.31 5.07 10.50
N ALA A 185 14.72 6.00 11.25
CA ALA A 185 14.93 6.07 12.69
C ALA A 185 14.28 4.86 13.38
N ASP A 186 15.00 4.28 14.33
CA ASP A 186 14.43 3.33 15.28
C ASP A 186 13.64 4.10 16.36
N LEU A 187 12.32 4.02 16.25
CA LEU A 187 11.36 4.64 17.14
C LEU A 187 10.45 3.58 17.79
N ILE A 188 10.90 2.33 17.85
CA ILE A 188 10.12 1.22 18.41
C ILE A 188 9.80 1.50 19.88
N GLY A 189 8.52 1.39 20.24
CA GLY A 189 8.03 1.60 21.60
C GLY A 189 8.23 3.02 22.17
N LYS A 190 8.66 3.99 21.35
CA LYS A 190 8.95 5.34 21.84
C LYS A 190 7.67 6.07 22.25
N ARG A 191 7.77 6.84 23.34
CA ARG A 191 6.72 7.74 23.81
C ARG A 191 6.79 9.06 23.03
N LEU A 192 5.93 9.20 22.04
CA LEU A 192 5.80 10.37 21.14
C LEU A 192 4.41 11.02 21.27
N ARG A 193 3.72 10.80 22.40
CA ARG A 193 2.42 11.43 22.70
C ARG A 193 2.51 12.95 22.55
N GLY A 194 1.60 13.52 21.76
CA GLY A 194 1.55 14.96 21.48
C GLY A 194 2.75 15.49 20.69
N ALA A 195 3.57 14.63 20.09
CA ALA A 195 4.76 15.08 19.37
C ALA A 195 4.38 15.94 18.16
N LYS A 196 5.11 17.04 17.99
CA LYS A 196 5.01 17.93 16.82
C LYS A 196 5.84 17.35 15.67
N LEU A 197 5.26 16.42 14.92
CA LEU A 197 5.89 15.73 13.80
C LEU A 197 5.46 16.27 12.42
N ARG A 198 4.71 17.38 12.40
CA ARG A 198 4.31 18.07 11.18
C ARG A 198 5.49 18.30 10.24
N GLY A 199 5.34 17.88 8.97
CA GLY A 199 6.38 17.99 7.95
C GLY A 199 7.66 17.22 8.24
N THR A 200 7.64 16.17 9.07
CA THR A 200 8.83 15.35 9.36
C THR A 200 9.06 14.28 8.29
N ASP A 201 10.32 14.04 7.94
CA ASP A 201 10.72 12.87 7.14
C ASP A 201 10.69 11.63 8.06
N LEU A 202 9.68 10.77 7.94
CA LEU A 202 9.58 9.51 8.69
C LEU A 202 9.76 8.29 7.77
N ARG A 203 10.34 8.49 6.58
CA ARG A 203 10.49 7.41 5.61
C ARG A 203 11.31 6.26 6.15
N GLY A 204 10.77 5.05 6.05
CA GLY A 204 11.42 3.86 6.58
C GLY A 204 11.62 3.85 8.09
N ALA A 205 11.02 4.78 8.84
CA ALA A 205 11.13 4.78 10.30
C ALA A 205 10.42 3.56 10.89
N LEU A 206 11.01 2.97 11.94
CA LEU A 206 10.42 1.86 12.68
C LEU A 206 9.61 2.43 13.84
N LEU A 207 8.30 2.53 13.69
CA LEU A 207 7.37 3.07 14.69
C LEU A 207 6.58 1.96 15.40
N ILE A 208 7.09 0.72 15.37
CA ILE A 208 6.40 -0.45 15.93
C ILE A 208 6.08 -0.20 17.40
N ALA A 209 4.81 -0.35 17.78
CA ALA A 209 4.32 -0.10 19.14
C ALA A 209 4.66 1.29 19.72
N ALA A 210 4.99 2.29 18.89
CA ALA A 210 5.22 3.65 19.35
C ALA A 210 3.91 4.30 19.83
N ASP A 211 3.97 5.09 20.90
CA ASP A 211 2.83 5.90 21.36
C ASP A 211 2.85 7.25 20.63
N LEU A 212 1.99 7.39 19.62
CA LEU A 212 1.79 8.63 18.84
C LEU A 212 0.47 9.32 19.23
N THR A 213 -0.07 9.03 20.42
CA THR A 213 -1.36 9.56 20.85
C THR A 213 -1.38 11.09 20.75
N GLY A 214 -2.32 11.67 20.01
CA GLY A 214 -2.42 13.13 19.84
C GLY A 214 -1.24 13.78 19.09
N ALA A 215 -0.37 13.00 18.44
CA ALA A 215 0.73 13.56 17.66
C ALA A 215 0.22 14.26 16.39
N ASP A 216 0.89 15.33 15.99
CA ASP A 216 0.64 16.01 14.73
C ASP A 216 1.59 15.45 13.66
N LEU A 217 1.05 14.63 12.76
CA LEU A 217 1.73 14.03 11.59
C LEU A 217 1.33 14.73 10.28
N THR A 218 0.75 15.92 10.36
CA THR A 218 0.30 16.68 9.18
C THR A 218 1.47 16.88 8.21
N LEU A 219 1.31 16.56 6.92
CA LEU A 219 2.37 16.63 5.90
C LEU A 219 3.62 15.79 6.21
N ALA A 220 3.58 14.85 7.17
CA ALA A 220 4.70 13.94 7.40
C ALA A 220 4.83 12.94 6.25
N ASP A 221 6.06 12.60 5.88
CA ASP A 221 6.33 11.59 4.86
C ASP A 221 6.47 10.21 5.50
N LEU A 222 5.56 9.29 5.14
CA LEU A 222 5.45 7.97 5.73
C LEU A 222 5.80 6.84 4.74
N ILE A 223 6.45 7.14 3.59
CA ILE A 223 6.79 6.05 2.65
C ILE A 223 7.69 5.02 3.33
N GLY A 224 7.21 3.77 3.36
CA GLY A 224 7.90 2.64 3.99
C GLY A 224 8.02 2.70 5.52
N ALA A 225 7.37 3.64 6.21
CA ALA A 225 7.33 3.65 7.67
C ALA A 225 6.56 2.42 8.21
N ASP A 226 7.08 1.78 9.25
CA ASP A 226 6.45 0.63 9.88
C ASP A 226 5.63 1.07 11.10
N LEU A 227 4.30 1.08 10.92
CA LEU A 227 3.32 1.52 11.93
C LEU A 227 2.64 0.37 12.67
N ARG A 228 3.18 -0.87 12.59
CA ARG A 228 2.59 -2.02 13.29
C ARG A 228 2.41 -1.75 14.78
N ASP A 229 1.19 -1.87 15.27
CA ASP A 229 0.79 -1.61 16.66
C ASP A 229 1.09 -0.21 17.19
N ALA A 230 1.46 0.75 16.33
CA ALA A 230 1.62 2.15 16.73
C ALA A 230 0.26 2.72 17.18
N ASP A 231 0.27 3.53 18.24
CA ASP A 231 -0.94 4.13 18.78
C ASP A 231 -1.17 5.53 18.21
N LEU A 232 -2.07 5.64 17.23
CA LEU A 232 -2.42 6.90 16.56
C LEU A 232 -3.69 7.54 17.16
N SER A 233 -4.13 7.13 18.35
CA SER A 233 -5.36 7.66 18.98
C SER A 233 -5.31 9.19 19.09
N GLY A 234 -6.30 9.89 18.55
CA GLY A 234 -6.33 11.36 18.48
C GLY A 234 -5.21 12.04 17.65
N ALA A 235 -4.37 11.28 16.94
CA ALA A 235 -3.32 11.85 16.08
C ALA A 235 -3.92 12.51 14.84
N VAL A 236 -3.21 13.49 14.26
CA VAL A 236 -3.63 14.20 13.05
C VAL A 236 -2.72 13.82 11.90
N LEU A 237 -3.26 13.13 10.88
CA LEU A 237 -2.54 12.68 9.69
C LEU A 237 -2.93 13.45 8.42
N THR A 238 -3.59 14.61 8.54
CA THR A 238 -4.02 15.41 7.39
C THR A 238 -2.87 15.64 6.40
N ASP A 239 -3.11 15.37 5.12
CA ASP A 239 -2.11 15.51 4.06
C ASP A 239 -0.78 14.77 4.30
N ALA A 240 -0.74 13.75 5.17
CA ALA A 240 0.41 12.86 5.26
C ALA A 240 0.72 12.26 3.88
N LEU A 241 2.00 12.14 3.58
CA LEU A 241 2.49 11.77 2.25
C LEU A 241 2.76 10.27 2.20
N PHE A 242 2.31 9.65 1.11
CA PHE A 242 2.60 8.25 0.78
C PHE A 242 2.18 7.27 1.89
N LEU A 243 1.18 7.65 2.68
CA LEU A 243 0.50 6.76 3.61
C LEU A 243 -0.31 5.74 2.81
N THR A 244 -0.44 4.53 3.34
CA THR A 244 -1.19 3.44 2.69
C THR A 244 -2.24 2.88 3.65
N GLN A 245 -3.35 2.38 3.12
CA GLN A 245 -4.40 1.76 3.94
C GLN A 245 -3.84 0.59 4.80
N PRO A 246 -2.94 -0.27 4.29
CA PRO A 246 -2.23 -1.25 5.12
C PRO A 246 -1.53 -0.70 6.35
N GLN A 247 -0.88 0.47 6.24
CA GLN A 247 -0.20 1.11 7.37
C GLN A 247 -1.18 1.58 8.45
N LEU A 248 -2.37 2.07 8.06
CA LEU A 248 -3.43 2.38 9.02
C LEU A 248 -4.02 1.11 9.64
N ASN A 249 -4.24 0.08 8.82
CA ASN A 249 -4.77 -1.18 9.27
C ASN A 249 -3.82 -1.86 10.27
N SER A 250 -2.50 -1.71 10.13
CA SER A 250 -1.54 -2.29 11.07
C SER A 250 -1.40 -1.50 12.37
N ALA A 251 -1.87 -0.25 12.42
CA ALA A 251 -1.84 0.60 13.60
C ALA A 251 -3.14 0.48 14.44
N ARG A 252 -3.11 1.14 15.60
CA ARG A 252 -4.27 1.41 16.45
C ARG A 252 -4.66 2.89 16.34
N GLY A 253 -5.92 3.20 16.58
CA GLY A 253 -6.43 4.56 16.66
C GLY A 253 -7.85 4.57 17.19
N ASP A 254 -8.46 5.75 17.19
CA ASP A 254 -9.81 5.98 17.71
C ASP A 254 -10.60 6.94 16.80
N ALA A 255 -11.86 7.24 17.13
CA ALA A 255 -12.66 8.19 16.35
C ALA A 255 -12.08 9.61 16.30
N ALA A 256 -11.20 9.97 17.25
CA ALA A 256 -10.53 11.27 17.26
C ALA A 256 -9.32 11.34 16.33
N THR A 257 -8.75 10.20 15.90
CA THR A 257 -7.67 10.18 14.89
C THR A 257 -8.17 10.79 13.58
N VAL A 258 -7.50 11.82 13.07
CA VAL A 258 -7.84 12.49 11.81
C VAL A 258 -7.06 11.86 10.67
N LEU A 259 -7.75 11.30 9.69
CA LEU A 259 -7.16 10.65 8.51
C LEU A 259 -7.12 11.60 7.30
N PRO A 260 -6.19 11.42 6.35
CA PRO A 260 -6.29 12.08 5.06
C PRO A 260 -7.56 11.67 4.31
N GLU A 261 -7.99 12.50 3.36
CA GLU A 261 -9.11 12.19 2.47
C GLU A 261 -8.85 10.88 1.70
N GLY A 262 -9.90 10.09 1.47
CA GLY A 262 -9.84 8.84 0.71
C GLY A 262 -9.41 7.59 1.52
N PHE A 263 -9.01 7.74 2.78
CA PHE A 263 -8.70 6.62 3.67
C PHE A 263 -9.91 6.14 4.45
N GLU A 264 -9.97 4.83 4.67
CA GLU A 264 -10.99 4.20 5.50
C GLU A 264 -10.48 4.02 6.91
N ARG A 265 -11.32 4.36 7.89
CA ARG A 265 -11.02 4.06 9.29
C ARG A 265 -11.05 2.54 9.49
N PRO A 266 -9.98 1.92 10.02
CA PRO A 266 -9.99 0.49 10.27
C PRO A 266 -11.06 0.11 11.29
N SER A 267 -11.84 -0.95 11.01
CA SER A 267 -12.99 -1.34 11.83
C SER A 267 -12.62 -1.83 13.24
N HIS A 268 -11.36 -2.18 13.47
CA HIS A 268 -10.84 -2.59 14.77
C HIS A 268 -10.36 -1.42 15.64
N TRP A 269 -10.40 -0.19 15.13
CA TRP A 269 -10.09 0.98 15.92
C TRP A 269 -11.19 1.25 16.95
N ALA A 270 -10.80 1.80 18.09
CA ALA A 270 -11.75 2.15 19.13
C ALA A 270 -12.75 3.19 18.59
N SER A 271 -14.01 3.08 19.01
CA SER A 271 -15.01 4.13 18.86
C SER A 271 -14.66 5.34 19.72
#